data_AF-A0A2N5W607-F1
#
_entry.id   AF-A0A2N5W607-F1
#
_cell.length_a   1.000
_cell.length_b   1.000
_cell.length_c   1.000
_cell.angle_alpha   90.00
_cell.angle_beta   90.00
_cell.angle_gamma   90.00
#
_symmetry.space_group_name_H-M   'P 1'
#
loop_
_entity.id
_entity.type
_entity.pdbx_description
1 polymer ?
#
loop_
_entity_poly.entity_id
_entity_poly.type
_entity_poly.pdbx_seq_one_letter_code
_entity_poly.pdbx_strand_id
1 'polypeptide(L)'
;MSTPELPTVLLTNDDGPCSKEESPFIHSFSELLLREFLESDPEKLKVVIPDSQKSWIGKAYLIKEKLSVVNYDPSTGKTSTDSSTTVAQHYPWKLVSGTPASCSNLALFNLFPGQIDLVISGPNYGRNTSSAFSLSSGTVGAAMDAALTNHRAIALSYGIFDRPISEALLKAANQIAVKIIKELWKTGFGQPGDPDYPDLYSVNIPLVPAILEEPRVMWTSESRTRYARLFLPATDPSKPQPMQPAEIDEASNHLEDLPSNQPTLKAPVSSSETCNAPLEFVFKPDISALIDPNAPELLKGTDAWALNRGFATVSPLYAAFKPAPRPKVDPTNPSIADRDPAWKI
;
A
#
# COMPACT_ATOMS: atom_id res chain seq x y z
N MET A 1 -18.94 -10.89 -28.34
CA MET A 1 -18.37 -11.31 -27.05
C MET A 1 -19.35 -10.85 -25.98
N SER A 2 -19.78 -11.74 -25.08
CA SER A 2 -20.63 -11.35 -23.95
C SER A 2 -19.91 -10.31 -23.10
N THR A 3 -20.63 -9.28 -22.63
CA THR A 3 -20.11 -8.38 -21.60
C THR A 3 -19.66 -9.20 -20.40
N PRO A 4 -18.44 -8.99 -19.85
CA PRO A 4 -18.00 -9.71 -18.66
C PRO A 4 -18.96 -9.41 -17.52
N GLU A 5 -19.31 -10.45 -16.74
CA GLU A 5 -20.16 -10.31 -15.57
C GLU A 5 -19.54 -9.33 -14.55
N LEU A 6 -20.38 -8.55 -13.86
CA LEU A 6 -19.94 -7.63 -12.82
C LEU A 6 -19.38 -8.41 -11.63
N PRO A 7 -18.19 -8.04 -11.11
CA PRO A 7 -17.63 -8.72 -9.95
C PRO A 7 -18.38 -8.33 -8.67
N THR A 8 -18.45 -9.25 -7.73
CA THR A 8 -18.58 -8.90 -6.31
C THR A 8 -17.21 -8.48 -5.79
N VAL A 9 -17.12 -7.27 -5.24
CA VAL A 9 -15.87 -6.65 -4.79
C VAL A 9 -15.78 -6.64 -3.27
N LEU A 10 -14.63 -7.08 -2.77
CA LEU A 10 -14.16 -6.77 -1.42
C LEU A 10 -13.26 -5.53 -1.47
N LEU A 11 -13.59 -4.51 -0.70
CA LEU A 11 -12.75 -3.34 -0.46
C LEU A 11 -12.11 -3.44 0.93
N THR A 12 -10.80 -3.22 1.00
CA THR A 12 -10.01 -3.16 2.24
C THR A 12 -8.98 -2.02 2.17
N ASN A 13 -8.21 -1.76 3.22
CA ASN A 13 -7.09 -0.79 3.22
C ASN A 13 -6.12 -1.11 4.39
N ASP A 14 -5.09 -0.28 4.55
CA ASP A 14 -4.23 -0.25 5.73
C ASP A 14 -4.30 1.06 6.54
N ASP A 15 -4.90 2.11 5.99
CA ASP A 15 -5.14 3.38 6.72
C ASP A 15 -6.16 3.22 7.87
N GLY A 16 -7.03 2.20 7.81
CA GLY A 16 -8.04 1.93 8.83
C GLY A 16 -9.36 2.71 8.62
N PRO A 17 -10.14 2.94 9.70
CA PRO A 17 -11.47 3.55 9.63
C PRO A 17 -11.45 4.96 9.03
N CYS A 18 -12.57 5.40 8.44
CA CYS A 18 -12.68 6.69 7.77
C CYS A 18 -12.36 7.85 8.73
N SER A 19 -11.39 8.68 8.36
CA SER A 19 -11.00 9.89 9.09
C SER A 19 -10.42 10.90 8.10
N LYS A 20 -10.41 12.19 8.42
CA LYS A 20 -9.80 13.18 7.52
C LYS A 20 -8.27 13.14 7.60
N GLU A 21 -7.76 12.69 8.73
CA GLU A 21 -6.37 12.74 9.11
C GLU A 21 -5.59 11.53 8.61
N GLU A 22 -6.18 10.32 8.65
CA GLU A 22 -5.48 9.06 8.37
C GLU A 22 -6.07 8.32 7.17
N SER A 23 -7.40 8.28 7.01
CA SER A 23 -8.09 7.50 5.97
C SER A 23 -9.12 8.33 5.19
N PRO A 24 -8.68 9.40 4.48
CA PRO A 24 -9.60 10.38 3.87
C PRO A 24 -10.30 9.90 2.59
N PHE A 25 -9.84 8.80 1.98
CA PHE A 25 -10.23 8.46 0.61
C PHE A 25 -11.28 7.35 0.50
N ILE A 26 -11.19 6.32 1.34
CA ILE A 26 -11.91 5.05 1.14
C ILE A 26 -13.43 5.22 1.04
N HIS A 27 -14.03 6.09 1.86
CA HIS A 27 -15.48 6.29 1.84
C HIS A 27 -15.95 6.86 0.50
N SER A 28 -15.40 8.00 0.07
CA SER A 28 -15.78 8.61 -1.22
C SER A 28 -15.48 7.72 -2.43
N PHE A 29 -14.40 6.92 -2.35
CA PHE A 29 -14.06 5.95 -3.39
C PHE A 29 -15.07 4.81 -3.44
N SER A 30 -15.46 4.25 -2.29
CA SER A 30 -16.43 3.16 -2.21
C SER A 30 -17.81 3.51 -2.78
N GLU A 31 -18.28 4.74 -2.53
CA GLU A 31 -19.53 5.25 -3.11
C GLU A 31 -19.45 5.36 -4.64
N LEU A 32 -18.32 5.87 -5.15
CA LEU A 32 -18.11 5.99 -6.60
C LEU A 32 -17.96 4.62 -7.26
N LEU A 33 -17.23 3.71 -6.64
CA LEU A 33 -17.02 2.34 -7.11
C LEU A 33 -18.37 1.61 -7.23
N LEU A 34 -19.20 1.69 -6.19
CA LEU A 34 -20.55 1.12 -6.21
C LEU A 34 -21.38 1.71 -7.36
N ARG A 35 -21.44 3.04 -7.46
CA ARG A 35 -22.28 3.71 -8.45
C ARG A 35 -21.85 3.43 -9.89
N GLU A 36 -20.55 3.55 -10.16
CA GLU A 36 -20.02 3.60 -11.53
C GLU A 36 -19.55 2.24 -12.04
N PHE A 37 -19.02 1.36 -11.18
CA PHE A 37 -18.57 0.03 -11.60
C PHE A 37 -19.60 -1.04 -11.31
N LEU A 38 -20.20 -1.03 -10.13
CA LEU A 38 -21.09 -2.09 -9.66
C LEU A 38 -22.58 -1.78 -9.88
N GLU A 39 -22.87 -0.81 -10.75
CA GLU A 39 -24.22 -0.43 -11.18
C GLU A 39 -25.18 -0.14 -10.03
N SER A 40 -24.65 0.38 -8.93
CA SER A 40 -25.40 0.68 -7.70
C SER A 40 -26.01 -0.54 -7.01
N ASP A 41 -25.52 -1.76 -7.30
CA ASP A 41 -25.93 -2.99 -6.63
C ASP A 41 -25.22 -3.15 -5.27
N PRO A 42 -25.93 -2.95 -4.14
CA PRO A 42 -25.33 -3.08 -2.82
C PRO A 42 -24.82 -4.48 -2.47
N GLU A 43 -25.33 -5.53 -3.12
CA GLU A 43 -24.90 -6.90 -2.83
C GLU A 43 -23.48 -7.15 -3.35
N LYS A 44 -23.06 -6.40 -4.38
CA LYS A 44 -21.78 -6.51 -5.07
C LYS A 44 -20.61 -5.82 -4.37
N LEU A 45 -20.83 -5.07 -3.27
CA LEU A 45 -19.74 -4.41 -2.52
C LEU A 45 -19.71 -4.86 -1.08
N LYS A 46 -18.54 -5.25 -0.56
CA LYS A 46 -18.29 -5.52 0.86
C LYS A 46 -17.07 -4.74 1.31
N VAL A 47 -17.10 -4.11 2.48
CA VAL A 47 -15.95 -3.39 3.03
C VAL A 47 -15.50 -4.02 4.33
N VAL A 48 -14.24 -4.45 4.39
CA VAL A 48 -13.63 -5.04 5.59
C VAL A 48 -12.25 -4.44 5.76
N ILE A 49 -12.07 -3.64 6.80
CA ILE A 49 -10.84 -2.86 7.04
C ILE A 49 -10.32 -3.06 8.46
N PRO A 50 -9.03 -2.77 8.72
CA PRO A 50 -8.51 -2.76 10.08
C PRO A 50 -9.25 -1.75 10.97
N ASP A 51 -9.34 -2.03 12.27
CA ASP A 51 -9.94 -1.15 13.27
C ASP A 51 -9.10 0.08 13.65
N SER A 52 -7.88 0.13 13.12
CA SER A 52 -6.86 1.13 13.39
C SER A 52 -5.85 1.13 12.25
N GLN A 53 -5.12 2.22 12.10
CA GLN A 53 -4.09 2.37 11.08
C GLN A 53 -2.97 1.30 11.21
N LYS A 54 -2.52 0.76 10.07
CA LYS A 54 -1.52 -0.32 9.93
C LYS A 54 -0.48 -0.03 8.84
N SER A 55 -0.11 1.24 8.63
CA SER A 55 0.91 1.62 7.65
C SER A 55 2.28 0.96 7.95
N TRP A 56 3.09 0.71 6.93
CA TRP A 56 4.42 0.07 7.01
C TRP A 56 4.43 -1.38 7.55
N ILE A 57 3.30 -2.08 7.55
CA ILE A 57 3.17 -3.44 8.10
C ILE A 57 3.52 -4.57 7.11
N GLY A 58 3.61 -4.27 5.81
CA GLY A 58 3.77 -5.28 4.75
C GLY A 58 2.65 -6.32 4.74
N LYS A 59 2.97 -7.59 4.44
CA LYS A 59 2.02 -8.72 4.48
C LYS A 59 2.07 -9.52 5.79
N ALA A 60 1.77 -8.88 6.92
CA ALA A 60 1.83 -9.51 8.24
C ALA A 60 0.53 -10.20 8.69
N TYR A 61 0.65 -11.20 9.56
CA TYR A 61 -0.44 -11.83 10.31
C TYR A 61 -0.14 -11.83 11.81
N LEU A 62 -1.13 -11.50 12.64
CA LEU A 62 -1.03 -11.58 14.10
C LEU A 62 -1.39 -12.98 14.61
N ILE A 63 -0.53 -13.97 14.32
CA ILE A 63 -0.83 -15.41 14.49
C ILE A 63 -1.11 -15.87 15.93
N LYS A 64 -0.76 -15.07 16.95
CA LYS A 64 -1.00 -15.39 18.37
C LYS A 64 -2.22 -14.68 18.94
N GLU A 65 -2.84 -13.79 18.18
CA GLU A 65 -3.93 -12.94 18.64
C GLU A 65 -5.28 -13.47 18.14
N LYS A 66 -6.32 -13.27 18.95
CA LYS A 66 -7.69 -13.48 18.50
C LYS A 66 -8.17 -12.21 17.83
N LEU A 67 -8.72 -12.34 16.63
CA LEU A 67 -9.28 -11.20 15.91
C LEU A 67 -10.76 -11.04 16.27
N SER A 68 -11.18 -9.81 16.53
CA SER A 68 -12.59 -9.45 16.67
C SER A 68 -13.07 -8.74 15.41
N VAL A 69 -14.37 -8.86 15.12
CA VAL A 69 -15.02 -8.22 13.99
C VAL A 69 -16.26 -7.49 14.50
N VAL A 70 -16.40 -6.22 14.13
CA VAL A 70 -17.57 -5.39 14.45
C VAL A 70 -18.13 -4.74 13.20
N ASN A 71 -19.42 -4.43 13.21
CA ASN A 71 -20.04 -3.59 12.17
C ASN A 71 -19.59 -2.14 12.37
N TYR A 72 -19.46 -1.39 11.28
CA TYR A 72 -18.98 -0.01 11.30
C TYR A 72 -19.79 0.91 10.39
N ASP A 73 -19.99 2.14 10.85
CA ASP A 73 -20.63 3.20 10.08
C ASP A 73 -19.63 4.25 9.59
N PRO A 74 -19.29 4.32 8.29
CA PRO A 74 -18.34 5.30 7.77
C PRO A 74 -18.91 6.73 7.79
N SER A 75 -20.23 6.90 7.91
CA SER A 75 -20.86 8.23 8.00
C SER A 75 -20.83 8.79 9.41
N THR A 76 -20.94 7.93 10.42
CA THR A 76 -21.02 8.36 11.83
C THR A 76 -19.81 7.97 12.68
N GLY A 77 -18.93 7.11 12.17
CA GLY A 77 -17.80 6.53 12.90
C GLY A 77 -18.17 5.49 13.96
N LYS A 78 -19.46 5.13 14.09
CA LYS A 78 -19.94 4.25 15.16
C LYS A 78 -19.67 2.77 14.85
N THR A 79 -19.46 1.99 15.89
CA THR A 79 -19.32 0.53 15.82
C THR A 79 -20.44 -0.18 16.56
N SER A 80 -20.77 -1.40 16.13
CA SER A 80 -21.76 -2.25 16.79
C SER A 80 -21.38 -3.73 16.67
N THR A 81 -21.65 -4.50 17.74
CA THR A 81 -21.54 -5.96 17.75
C THR A 81 -22.86 -6.66 17.44
N ASP A 82 -23.96 -5.91 17.42
CA ASP A 82 -25.29 -6.45 17.19
C ASP A 82 -25.47 -6.75 15.70
N SER A 83 -25.86 -8.00 15.43
CA SER A 83 -26.09 -8.55 14.09
C SER A 83 -27.45 -8.13 13.53
N SER A 84 -28.36 -7.65 14.38
CA SER A 84 -29.72 -7.23 14.03
C SER A 84 -29.84 -5.74 13.70
N THR A 85 -28.84 -4.93 14.09
CA THR A 85 -28.78 -3.54 13.68
C THR A 85 -28.44 -3.50 12.20
N THR A 86 -29.47 -3.39 11.37
CA THR A 86 -29.34 -2.86 10.02
C THR A 86 -28.80 -1.45 10.19
N VAL A 87 -27.48 -1.28 10.19
CA VAL A 87 -26.88 0.01 9.87
C VAL A 87 -27.55 0.41 8.55
N ALA A 88 -28.10 1.61 8.48
CA ALA A 88 -28.85 2.11 7.32
C ALA A 88 -27.94 2.35 6.09
N GLN A 89 -27.01 1.43 5.87
CA GLN A 89 -26.07 1.40 4.79
C GLN A 89 -26.61 0.58 3.65
N HIS A 90 -26.25 1.01 2.46
CA HIS A 90 -26.51 0.28 1.26
C HIS A 90 -25.77 -1.08 1.29
N TYR A 91 -24.54 -1.18 1.83
CA TYR A 91 -23.71 -2.40 1.80
C TYR A 91 -22.85 -2.55 3.07
N PRO A 92 -22.35 -3.76 3.43
CA PRO A 92 -21.75 -4.00 4.74
C PRO A 92 -20.34 -3.42 4.89
N TRP A 93 -20.12 -2.76 6.03
CA TRP A 93 -18.82 -2.30 6.53
C TRP A 93 -18.45 -3.01 7.84
N LYS A 94 -17.23 -3.53 7.91
CA LYS A 94 -16.72 -4.23 9.08
C LYS A 94 -15.31 -3.75 9.45
N LEU A 95 -15.06 -3.61 10.75
CA LEU A 95 -13.72 -3.43 11.30
C LEU A 95 -13.20 -4.74 11.86
N VAL A 96 -11.92 -5.01 11.64
CA VAL A 96 -11.22 -6.18 12.17
C VAL A 96 -10.05 -5.71 13.03
N SER A 97 -9.89 -6.29 14.21
CA SER A 97 -8.77 -6.00 15.11
C SER A 97 -7.44 -6.65 14.67
N GLY A 98 -7.16 -6.62 13.37
CA GLY A 98 -6.08 -7.34 12.72
C GLY A 98 -5.33 -6.50 11.70
N THR A 99 -4.54 -7.18 10.85
CA THR A 99 -3.80 -6.54 9.75
C THR A 99 -4.67 -6.44 8.49
N PRO A 100 -4.25 -5.67 7.48
CA PRO A 100 -4.91 -5.63 6.18
C PRO A 100 -5.00 -7.02 5.51
N ALA A 101 -3.94 -7.83 5.63
CA ALA A 101 -3.95 -9.22 5.16
C ALA A 101 -4.98 -10.08 5.91
N SER A 102 -5.08 -9.93 7.24
CA SER A 102 -6.14 -10.59 8.02
C SER A 102 -7.54 -10.15 7.58
N CYS A 103 -7.75 -8.87 7.26
CA CYS A 103 -9.04 -8.37 6.77
C CYS A 103 -9.44 -9.03 5.45
N SER A 104 -8.51 -9.06 4.49
CA SER A 104 -8.66 -9.72 3.20
C SER A 104 -9.03 -11.20 3.38
N ASN A 105 -8.20 -11.94 4.10
CA ASN A 105 -8.38 -13.37 4.29
C ASN A 105 -9.68 -13.73 5.03
N LEU A 106 -9.95 -13.03 6.13
CA LEU A 106 -11.13 -13.28 6.96
C LEU A 106 -12.41 -12.96 6.19
N ALA A 107 -12.40 -11.92 5.35
CA ALA A 107 -13.52 -11.63 4.45
C ALA A 107 -13.75 -12.74 3.43
N LEU A 108 -12.68 -13.18 2.75
CA LEU A 108 -12.74 -14.21 1.70
C LEU A 108 -13.20 -15.57 2.21
N PHE A 109 -12.78 -15.98 3.41
CA PHE A 109 -12.98 -17.35 3.89
C PHE A 109 -13.98 -17.52 5.03
N ASN A 110 -14.33 -16.45 5.75
CA ASN A 110 -15.19 -16.56 6.93
C ASN A 110 -16.42 -15.65 6.89
N LEU A 111 -16.29 -14.40 6.40
CA LEU A 111 -17.42 -13.47 6.38
C LEU A 111 -18.28 -13.60 5.11
N PHE A 112 -17.64 -13.79 3.95
CA PHE A 112 -18.29 -13.84 2.64
C PHE A 112 -17.77 -15.02 1.79
N PRO A 113 -17.76 -16.26 2.32
CA PRO A 113 -17.15 -17.41 1.66
C PRO A 113 -17.75 -17.64 0.27
N GLY A 114 -16.89 -17.66 -0.76
CA GLY A 114 -17.27 -17.93 -2.14
C GLY A 114 -18.09 -16.83 -2.83
N GLN A 115 -18.19 -15.64 -2.23
CA GLN A 115 -18.98 -14.53 -2.80
C GLN A 115 -18.13 -13.51 -3.55
N ILE A 116 -16.82 -13.41 -3.27
CA ILE A 116 -15.95 -12.33 -3.74
C ILE A 116 -15.19 -12.74 -5.00
N ASP A 117 -15.25 -11.91 -6.04
CA ASP A 117 -14.55 -12.12 -7.31
C ASP A 117 -13.29 -11.27 -7.46
N LEU A 118 -13.26 -10.12 -6.78
CA LEU A 118 -12.17 -9.13 -6.86
C LEU A 118 -11.92 -8.51 -5.49
N VAL A 119 -10.66 -8.46 -5.08
CA VAL A 119 -10.19 -7.71 -3.92
C VAL A 119 -9.54 -6.41 -4.37
N ILE A 120 -9.97 -5.30 -3.80
CA ILE A 120 -9.34 -3.99 -3.96
C ILE A 120 -8.84 -3.56 -2.59
N SER A 121 -7.54 -3.33 -2.46
CA SER A 121 -6.94 -2.75 -1.26
C SER A 121 -6.57 -1.30 -1.52
N GLY A 122 -7.13 -0.37 -0.77
CA GLY A 122 -6.95 1.08 -0.91
C GLY A 122 -8.28 1.85 -1.10
N PRO A 123 -8.22 3.11 -1.55
CA PRO A 123 -7.01 3.86 -1.91
C PRO A 123 -6.18 4.19 -0.67
N ASN A 124 -4.90 3.83 -0.70
CA ASN A 124 -3.92 4.19 0.34
C ASN A 124 -3.69 5.71 0.40
N TYR A 125 -3.52 6.23 1.61
CA TYR A 125 -3.12 7.61 1.85
C TYR A 125 -1.62 7.83 1.66
N GLY A 126 -1.20 7.86 0.38
CA GLY A 126 0.20 7.96 -0.04
C GLY A 126 0.51 6.98 -1.18
N ARG A 127 1.67 7.12 -1.83
CA ARG A 127 2.09 6.24 -2.92
C ARG A 127 2.65 4.91 -2.38
N ASN A 128 2.51 3.87 -3.20
CA ASN A 128 3.20 2.58 -3.03
C ASN A 128 4.00 2.23 -4.29
N THR A 129 4.69 3.21 -4.88
CA THR A 129 5.61 3.01 -6.00
C THR A 129 6.98 2.58 -5.51
N SER A 130 7.69 1.78 -6.28
CA SER A 130 9.02 1.23 -5.98
C SER A 130 9.05 0.18 -4.89
N SER A 131 10.04 -0.71 -4.98
CA SER A 131 10.18 -1.89 -4.14
C SER A 131 10.20 -1.59 -2.65
N ALA A 132 10.80 -0.48 -2.22
CA ALA A 132 10.89 -0.14 -0.81
C ALA A 132 9.51 0.16 -0.20
N PHE A 133 8.68 0.97 -0.88
CA PHE A 133 7.32 1.25 -0.40
C PHE A 133 6.42 0.03 -0.58
N SER A 134 6.47 -0.64 -1.74
CA SER A 134 5.61 -1.79 -2.02
C SER A 134 5.84 -2.95 -1.03
N LEU A 135 7.09 -3.24 -0.63
CA LEU A 135 7.40 -4.29 0.34
C LEU A 135 6.98 -3.95 1.78
N SER A 136 6.91 -2.67 2.12
CA SER A 136 6.45 -2.19 3.43
C SER A 136 4.93 -1.94 3.48
N SER A 137 4.26 -1.90 2.34
CA SER A 137 2.85 -1.52 2.23
C SER A 137 1.89 -2.57 2.79
N GLY A 138 0.99 -2.17 3.69
CA GLY A 138 -0.14 -2.98 4.10
C GLY A 138 -1.19 -3.10 3.00
N THR A 139 -1.40 -2.03 2.23
CA THR A 139 -2.27 -2.02 1.04
C THR A 139 -1.82 -3.05 0.00
N VAL A 140 -0.53 -3.07 -0.39
CA VAL A 140 -0.01 -4.12 -1.29
C VAL A 140 -0.06 -5.48 -0.63
N GLY A 141 0.24 -5.57 0.68
CA GLY A 141 0.15 -6.81 1.45
C GLY A 141 -1.23 -7.48 1.41
N ALA A 142 -2.31 -6.73 1.58
CA ALA A 142 -3.67 -7.28 1.50
C ALA A 142 -4.03 -7.80 0.11
N ALA A 143 -3.59 -7.11 -0.95
CA ALA A 143 -3.76 -7.55 -2.32
C ALA A 143 -2.93 -8.81 -2.63
N MET A 144 -1.68 -8.88 -2.14
CA MET A 144 -0.86 -10.08 -2.26
C MET A 144 -1.49 -11.28 -1.53
N ASP A 145 -2.11 -11.06 -0.38
CA ASP A 145 -2.80 -12.14 0.36
C ASP A 145 -4.00 -12.70 -0.42
N ALA A 146 -4.81 -11.83 -1.00
CA ALA A 146 -5.90 -12.23 -1.89
C ALA A 146 -5.37 -13.04 -3.09
N ALA A 147 -4.30 -12.55 -3.72
CA ALA A 147 -3.69 -13.22 -4.86
C ALA A 147 -3.12 -14.61 -4.51
N LEU A 148 -2.44 -14.75 -3.36
CA LEU A 148 -1.94 -16.03 -2.85
C LEU A 148 -3.05 -17.05 -2.55
N THR A 149 -4.29 -16.59 -2.44
CA THR A 149 -5.46 -17.43 -2.22
C THR A 149 -6.33 -17.56 -3.47
N ASN A 150 -5.76 -17.28 -4.65
CA ASN A 150 -6.37 -17.40 -5.97
C ASN A 150 -7.50 -16.40 -6.26
N HIS A 151 -7.49 -15.24 -5.60
CA HIS A 151 -8.43 -14.15 -5.89
C HIS A 151 -7.74 -13.04 -6.67
N ARG A 152 -8.48 -12.47 -7.63
CA ARG A 152 -8.03 -11.31 -8.40
C ARG A 152 -7.85 -10.13 -7.46
N ALA A 153 -6.73 -9.40 -7.58
CA ALA A 153 -6.41 -8.36 -6.62
C ALA A 153 -5.83 -7.09 -7.24
N ILE A 154 -6.25 -5.94 -6.74
CA ILE A 154 -5.70 -4.63 -7.07
C ILE A 154 -5.29 -3.92 -5.78
N ALA A 155 -4.04 -3.51 -5.69
CA ALA A 155 -3.59 -2.52 -4.72
C ALA A 155 -3.73 -1.13 -5.34
N LEU A 156 -4.39 -0.20 -4.64
CA LEU A 156 -4.69 1.15 -5.11
C LEU A 156 -4.12 2.18 -4.15
N SER A 157 -3.43 3.19 -4.67
CA SER A 157 -2.71 4.16 -3.86
C SER A 157 -2.76 5.55 -4.48
N TYR A 158 -2.94 6.60 -3.67
CA TYR A 158 -2.94 7.98 -4.15
C TYR A 158 -1.66 8.68 -3.70
N GLY A 159 -0.77 8.97 -4.66
CA GLY A 159 0.47 9.70 -4.40
C GLY A 159 0.19 11.18 -4.22
N ILE A 160 0.68 11.76 -3.13
CA ILE A 160 0.37 13.13 -2.72
C ILE A 160 1.57 13.99 -3.04
N PHE A 161 1.42 14.99 -3.89
CA PHE A 161 2.55 15.87 -4.25
C PHE A 161 2.43 17.25 -3.61
N ASP A 162 1.22 17.62 -3.20
CA ASP A 162 0.93 18.90 -2.59
C ASP A 162 -0.27 18.79 -1.65
N ARG A 163 -0.35 19.70 -0.67
CA ARG A 163 -1.41 19.78 0.33
C ARG A 163 -1.91 21.24 0.44
N PRO A 164 -3.22 21.46 0.67
CA PRO A 164 -4.27 20.47 0.85
C PRO A 164 -4.77 19.85 -0.47
N ILE A 165 -5.32 18.63 -0.39
CA ILE A 165 -5.93 17.95 -1.54
C ILE A 165 -7.31 18.57 -1.78
N SER A 166 -7.52 19.15 -2.96
CA SER A 166 -8.83 19.72 -3.31
C SER A 166 -9.87 18.63 -3.58
N GLU A 167 -11.15 18.94 -3.32
CA GLU A 167 -12.27 18.03 -3.60
C GLU A 167 -12.34 17.64 -5.08
N ALA A 168 -12.07 18.60 -5.98
CA ALA A 168 -12.03 18.34 -7.42
C ALA A 168 -10.95 17.32 -7.79
N LEU A 169 -9.77 17.44 -7.18
CA LEU A 169 -8.65 16.52 -7.40
C LEU A 169 -8.95 15.13 -6.88
N LEU A 170 -9.51 15.01 -5.67
CA LEU A 170 -9.93 13.72 -5.10
C LEU A 170 -11.01 13.04 -5.96
N LYS A 171 -12.00 13.81 -6.41
CA LYS A 171 -13.04 13.30 -7.31
C LYS A 171 -12.46 12.78 -8.62
N ALA A 172 -11.54 13.52 -9.24
CA ALA A 172 -10.87 13.09 -10.46
C ALA A 172 -10.04 11.82 -10.23
N ALA A 173 -9.30 11.74 -9.11
CA ALA A 173 -8.53 10.54 -8.76
C ALA A 173 -9.43 9.31 -8.61
N ASN A 174 -10.55 9.42 -7.89
CA ASN A 174 -11.54 8.34 -7.77
C ASN A 174 -12.09 7.92 -9.14
N GLN A 175 -12.41 8.88 -10.02
CA GLN A 175 -12.91 8.58 -11.36
C GLN A 175 -11.87 7.85 -12.21
N ILE A 176 -10.61 8.25 -12.14
CA ILE A 176 -9.51 7.60 -12.86
C ILE A 176 -9.29 6.18 -12.31
N ALA A 177 -9.26 6.03 -10.99
CA ALA A 177 -9.10 4.73 -10.34
C ALA A 177 -10.20 3.75 -10.77
N VAL A 178 -11.47 4.16 -10.71
CA VAL A 178 -12.60 3.32 -11.14
C VAL A 178 -12.49 2.97 -12.63
N LYS A 179 -12.11 3.92 -13.50
CA LYS A 179 -11.88 3.63 -14.93
C LYS A 179 -10.78 2.59 -15.13
N ILE A 180 -9.65 2.72 -14.45
CA ILE A 180 -8.55 1.76 -14.51
C ILE A 180 -9.02 0.39 -14.05
N ILE A 181 -9.70 0.29 -12.90
CA ILE A 181 -10.24 -0.97 -12.38
C ILE A 181 -11.18 -1.64 -13.38
N LYS A 182 -12.07 -0.87 -14.03
CA LYS A 182 -12.97 -1.39 -15.08
C LYS A 182 -12.19 -1.94 -16.27
N GLU A 183 -11.14 -1.26 -16.71
CA GLU A 183 -10.29 -1.74 -17.82
C GLU A 183 -9.45 -2.95 -17.42
N LEU A 184 -8.94 -3.02 -16.19
CA LEU A 184 -8.23 -4.20 -15.68
C LEU A 184 -9.15 -5.42 -15.55
N TRP A 185 -10.39 -5.23 -15.10
CA TRP A 185 -11.39 -6.30 -15.07
C TRP A 185 -11.65 -6.88 -16.46
N LYS A 186 -11.75 -6.03 -17.49
CA LYS A 186 -11.91 -6.47 -18.88
C LYS A 186 -10.65 -7.14 -19.44
N THR A 187 -9.48 -6.61 -19.09
CA THR A 187 -8.16 -7.12 -19.55
C THR A 187 -7.88 -8.51 -18.96
N GLY A 188 -8.25 -8.73 -17.70
CA GLY A 188 -8.12 -9.99 -17.00
C GLY A 188 -6.87 -10.10 -16.11
N PHE A 189 -6.85 -11.18 -15.34
CA PHE A 189 -5.84 -11.51 -14.32
C PHE A 189 -5.25 -12.92 -14.53
N GLY A 190 -5.58 -13.56 -15.66
CA GLY A 190 -5.21 -14.94 -15.92
C GLY A 190 -5.91 -15.96 -15.04
N GLN A 191 -5.36 -17.16 -15.01
CA GLN A 191 -5.71 -18.22 -14.07
C GLN A 191 -4.63 -18.32 -12.98
N PRO A 192 -4.96 -18.84 -11.79
CA PRO A 192 -3.96 -19.11 -10.76
C PRO A 192 -2.78 -19.94 -11.28
N GLY A 193 -1.56 -19.42 -11.08
CA GLY A 193 -0.33 -20.08 -11.52
C GLY A 193 -0.01 -19.94 -13.01
N ASP A 194 -0.78 -19.14 -13.75
CA ASP A 194 -0.48 -18.80 -15.15
C ASP A 194 0.74 -17.87 -15.21
N PRO A 195 1.88 -18.29 -15.79
CA PRO A 195 3.09 -17.49 -15.85
C PRO A 195 2.98 -16.30 -16.82
N ASP A 196 1.95 -16.27 -17.67
CA ASP A 196 1.74 -15.18 -18.64
C ASP A 196 0.82 -14.07 -18.09
N TYR A 197 0.32 -14.24 -16.86
CA TYR A 197 -0.57 -13.28 -16.22
C TYR A 197 -0.09 -12.87 -14.82
N PRO A 198 -0.41 -11.64 -14.39
CA PRO A 198 -0.05 -11.17 -13.06
C PRO A 198 -0.99 -11.73 -11.99
N ASP A 199 -0.43 -11.99 -10.81
CA ASP A 199 -1.20 -12.37 -9.63
C ASP A 199 -2.04 -11.18 -9.11
N LEU A 200 -1.53 -9.96 -9.26
CA LEU A 200 -2.18 -8.71 -8.85
C LEU A 200 -1.68 -7.50 -9.65
N TYR A 201 -2.42 -6.39 -9.61
CA TYR A 201 -1.98 -5.10 -10.11
C TYR A 201 -1.74 -4.10 -8.97
N SER A 202 -0.64 -3.35 -9.03
CA SER A 202 -0.43 -2.14 -8.22
C SER A 202 -0.75 -0.91 -9.05
N VAL A 203 -1.70 -0.10 -8.57
CA VAL A 203 -2.20 1.11 -9.23
C VAL A 203 -1.89 2.32 -8.37
N ASN A 204 -1.16 3.29 -8.92
CA ASN A 204 -0.91 4.55 -8.22
C ASN A 204 -1.46 5.73 -9.04
N ILE A 205 -2.27 6.58 -8.40
CA ILE A 205 -2.82 7.80 -9.01
C ILE A 205 -2.08 9.01 -8.44
N PRO A 206 -1.46 9.87 -9.28
CA PRO A 206 -0.80 11.07 -8.78
C PRO A 206 -1.84 12.15 -8.52
N LEU A 207 -1.94 12.64 -7.29
CA LEU A 207 -2.76 13.80 -6.94
C LEU A 207 -2.04 15.07 -7.37
N VAL A 208 -2.09 15.34 -8.67
CA VAL A 208 -1.50 16.52 -9.32
C VAL A 208 -2.53 17.20 -10.24
N PRO A 209 -2.46 18.52 -10.46
CA PRO A 209 -3.44 19.24 -11.31
C PRO A 209 -3.60 18.65 -12.72
N ALA A 210 -2.55 18.07 -13.29
CA ALA A 210 -2.58 17.49 -14.64
C ALA A 210 -3.68 16.42 -14.83
N ILE A 211 -4.09 15.70 -13.77
CA ILE A 211 -5.14 14.68 -13.88
C ILE A 211 -6.55 15.27 -14.09
N LEU A 212 -6.73 16.58 -13.83
CA LEU A 212 -7.99 17.29 -14.05
C LEU A 212 -8.22 17.59 -15.54
N GLU A 213 -7.16 17.79 -16.30
CA GLU A 213 -7.21 18.21 -17.69
C GLU A 213 -6.99 17.04 -18.64
N GLU A 214 -5.87 16.33 -18.48
CA GLU A 214 -5.45 15.24 -19.37
C GLU A 214 -4.91 14.06 -18.54
N PRO A 215 -5.81 13.24 -17.93
CA PRO A 215 -5.38 12.08 -17.18
C PRO A 215 -4.77 11.02 -18.10
N ARG A 216 -3.55 10.60 -17.77
CA ARG A 216 -2.78 9.62 -18.55
C ARG A 216 -2.44 8.42 -17.70
N VAL A 217 -2.53 7.23 -18.28
CA VAL A 217 -2.23 5.95 -17.62
C VAL A 217 -1.04 5.30 -18.32
N MET A 218 -0.09 4.76 -17.56
CA MET A 218 1.09 4.07 -18.06
C MET A 218 1.20 2.68 -17.43
N TRP A 219 1.40 1.66 -18.27
CA TRP A 219 1.90 0.37 -17.82
C TRP A 219 3.35 0.49 -17.39
N THR A 220 3.68 0.02 -16.19
CA THR A 220 4.97 0.23 -15.56
C THR A 220 5.58 -1.04 -14.98
N SER A 221 6.89 -1.03 -14.80
CA SER A 221 7.59 -1.96 -13.91
C SER A 221 7.89 -1.30 -12.56
N GLU A 222 8.03 -2.08 -11.50
CA GLU A 222 8.43 -1.54 -10.20
C GLU A 222 9.89 -1.02 -10.22
N SER A 223 10.10 0.21 -9.77
CA SER A 223 11.43 0.79 -9.55
C SER A 223 12.14 0.12 -8.37
N ARG A 224 13.46 -0.09 -8.47
CA ARG A 224 14.26 -0.68 -7.38
C ARG A 224 14.89 0.41 -6.54
N THR A 225 14.41 0.58 -5.33
CA THR A 225 14.84 1.64 -4.40
C THR A 225 15.38 1.07 -3.09
N ARG A 226 16.10 1.91 -2.34
CA ARG A 226 16.66 1.59 -1.02
C ARG A 226 16.47 2.82 -0.12
N TYR A 227 16.18 2.59 1.15
CA TYR A 227 16.21 3.64 2.19
C TYR A 227 17.40 3.43 3.12
N ALA A 228 17.78 4.49 3.84
CA ALA A 228 18.83 4.46 4.84
C ALA A 228 18.24 4.20 6.24
N ARG A 229 17.97 5.27 6.99
CA ARG A 229 17.61 5.22 8.41
C ARG A 229 16.09 5.29 8.60
N LEU A 230 15.55 4.39 9.41
CA LEU A 230 14.12 4.33 9.76
C LEU A 230 13.78 4.87 11.15
N PHE A 231 14.75 4.93 12.06
CA PHE A 231 14.53 5.28 13.47
C PHE A 231 15.48 6.37 13.96
N LEU A 232 15.00 7.19 14.90
CA LEU A 232 15.79 8.18 15.63
C LEU A 232 15.75 7.92 17.14
N PRO A 233 16.82 8.24 17.91
CA PRO A 233 16.77 8.20 19.37
C PRO A 233 15.71 9.18 19.91
N ALA A 234 14.92 8.74 20.89
CA ALA A 234 13.96 9.59 21.59
C ALA A 234 14.70 10.52 22.60
N THR A 235 15.43 11.53 22.13
CA THR A 235 16.40 12.30 22.97
C THR A 235 16.02 13.75 23.29
N ASP A 236 14.75 14.14 23.20
CA ASP A 236 14.32 15.46 23.71
C ASP A 236 12.92 15.37 24.38
N PRO A 237 12.81 15.54 25.71
CA PRO A 237 11.53 15.51 26.43
C PRO A 237 10.58 16.65 26.08
N SER A 238 11.02 17.66 25.32
CA SER A 238 10.19 18.80 24.92
C SER A 238 9.44 18.60 23.60
N LYS A 239 9.87 17.67 22.71
CA LYS A 239 9.16 17.31 21.45
C LYS A 239 9.49 15.89 20.91
N PRO A 240 9.11 14.77 21.56
CA PRO A 240 9.27 13.44 20.99
C PRO A 240 7.91 12.82 20.64
N GLN A 241 7.20 13.37 19.65
CA GLN A 241 6.02 12.65 19.13
C GLN A 241 6.48 11.67 18.03
N PRO A 242 6.06 10.39 18.08
CA PRO A 242 6.21 9.46 16.97
C PRO A 242 5.65 10.08 15.69
N MET A 243 6.30 9.84 14.55
CA MET A 243 5.79 10.31 13.26
C MET A 243 4.40 9.71 13.01
N GLN A 244 3.42 10.56 12.73
CA GLN A 244 2.12 10.11 12.26
C GLN A 244 2.26 9.69 10.79
N PRO A 245 1.62 8.62 10.30
CA PRO A 245 1.84 8.23 8.90
C PRO A 245 1.29 9.24 7.88
N ALA A 246 0.37 10.12 8.28
CA ALA A 246 -0.02 11.31 7.51
C ALA A 246 1.12 12.35 7.34
N GLU A 247 2.14 12.31 8.20
CA GLU A 247 3.37 13.10 8.16
C GLU A 247 4.48 12.48 7.30
N ILE A 248 4.24 11.32 6.65
CA ILE A 248 5.03 10.87 5.50
C ILE A 248 4.69 11.81 4.34
N ASP A 249 5.09 13.06 4.49
CA ASP A 249 4.69 14.14 3.63
C ASP A 249 5.59 14.13 2.39
N GLU A 250 5.11 13.47 1.35
CA GLU A 250 5.69 13.50 0.02
C GLU A 250 5.80 14.94 -0.56
N ALA A 251 5.04 15.90 -0.01
CA ALA A 251 5.07 17.33 -0.38
C ALA A 251 6.07 18.16 0.43
N SER A 252 6.66 17.59 1.50
CA SER A 252 7.61 18.29 2.34
C SER A 252 8.95 18.47 1.62
N ASN A 253 9.24 19.70 1.18
CA ASN A 253 10.56 20.16 0.73
C ASN A 253 11.59 20.24 1.88
N HIS A 254 11.65 19.23 2.75
CA HIS A 254 12.68 19.16 3.79
C HIS A 254 13.94 18.49 3.23
N LEU A 255 14.61 19.21 2.32
CA LEU A 255 16.07 19.21 2.28
C LEU A 255 16.53 19.95 3.55
N GLU A 256 16.43 19.30 4.71
CA GLU A 256 17.38 19.66 5.76
C GLU A 256 18.74 19.23 5.22
N ASP A 257 19.66 20.18 5.06
CA ASP A 257 21.06 19.95 4.71
C ASP A 257 21.62 18.86 5.63
N LEU A 258 21.60 17.61 5.17
CA LEU A 258 22.42 16.57 5.72
C LEU A 258 23.84 16.91 5.25
N PRO A 259 24.77 17.23 6.17
CA PRO A 259 26.14 17.46 5.76
C PRO A 259 26.61 16.22 5.00
N SER A 260 27.28 16.43 3.87
CA SER A 260 27.86 15.40 3.01
C SER A 260 28.97 14.56 3.68
N ASN A 261 29.08 14.61 5.01
CA ASN A 261 29.91 13.72 5.78
C ASN A 261 29.06 12.54 6.22
N GLN A 262 29.52 11.33 5.90
CA GLN A 262 29.14 10.14 6.66
C GLN A 262 29.07 10.53 8.14
N PRO A 263 27.96 10.30 8.85
CA PRO A 263 27.96 10.53 10.27
C PRO A 263 28.92 9.51 10.84
N THR A 264 30.14 9.94 11.14
CA THR A 264 30.90 9.35 12.23
C THR A 264 29.98 9.49 13.43
N LEU A 265 29.21 8.44 13.71
CA LEU A 265 28.53 8.27 14.98
C LEU A 265 29.63 8.42 16.02
N LYS A 266 29.74 9.61 16.61
CA LYS A 266 30.40 9.72 17.90
C LYS A 266 29.57 8.80 18.78
N ALA A 267 30.19 7.70 19.21
CA ALA A 267 29.65 6.87 20.25
C ALA A 267 29.16 7.80 21.38
N PRO A 268 28.02 7.49 22.03
CA PRO A 268 27.52 8.31 23.13
C PRO A 268 28.69 8.59 24.07
N VAL A 269 28.96 9.87 24.31
CA VAL A 269 29.95 10.29 25.29
C VAL A 269 29.53 9.61 26.58
N SER A 270 30.40 8.75 27.12
CA SER A 270 30.17 8.05 28.37
C SER A 270 30.14 9.06 29.52
N SER A 271 29.02 9.76 29.69
CA SER A 271 28.68 10.35 30.98
C SER A 271 28.35 9.19 31.90
N SER A 272 29.19 9.04 32.92
CA SER A 272 29.20 7.98 33.92
C SER A 272 28.01 8.06 34.88
N GLU A 273 26.79 8.02 34.35
CA GLU A 273 25.57 7.79 35.11
C GLU A 273 24.83 6.64 34.43
N THR A 274 24.89 5.45 35.02
CA THR A 274 24.13 4.29 34.60
C THR A 274 22.65 4.56 34.84
N CYS A 275 21.99 5.21 33.88
CA CYS A 275 20.54 5.24 33.81
C CYS A 275 20.06 3.84 33.43
N ASN A 276 19.43 3.12 34.37
CA ASN A 276 18.78 1.83 34.14
C ASN A 276 17.50 1.92 33.28
N ALA A 277 17.35 2.99 32.49
CA ALA A 277 16.21 3.18 31.60
C ALA A 277 16.44 2.44 30.26
N PRO A 278 15.38 1.93 29.62
CA PRO A 278 15.49 1.36 28.28
C PRO A 278 15.92 2.44 27.27
N LEU A 279 16.66 2.02 26.24
CA LEU A 279 16.93 2.87 25.08
C LEU A 279 15.67 2.96 24.21
N GLU A 280 15.16 4.17 24.00
CA GLU A 280 13.94 4.41 23.24
C GLU A 280 14.23 5.05 21.88
N PHE A 281 13.49 4.61 20.86
CA PHE A 281 13.61 5.07 19.48
C PHE A 281 12.23 5.32 18.89
N VAL A 282 12.12 6.32 18.03
CA VAL A 282 10.89 6.65 17.30
C VAL A 282 11.05 6.33 15.82
N PHE A 283 9.99 5.81 15.20
CA PHE A 283 9.95 5.62 13.75
C PHE A 283 9.88 6.99 13.07
N LYS A 284 10.91 7.29 12.27
CA LYS A 284 11.09 8.56 11.55
C LYS A 284 12.00 8.28 10.35
N PRO A 285 11.44 7.71 9.27
CA PRO A 285 12.22 7.29 8.11
C PRO A 285 12.73 8.48 7.30
N ASP A 286 13.97 8.37 6.86
CA ASP A 286 14.52 9.22 5.79
C ASP A 286 14.08 8.64 4.44
N ILE A 287 13.05 9.24 3.86
CA ILE A 287 12.44 8.82 2.60
C ILE A 287 12.85 9.70 1.41
N SER A 288 13.73 10.69 1.61
CA SER A 288 14.11 11.67 0.60
C SER A 288 14.59 11.00 -0.70
N ALA A 289 15.46 9.99 -0.57
CA ALA A 289 15.96 9.21 -1.69
C ALA A 289 14.89 8.34 -2.40
N LEU A 290 13.78 8.01 -1.71
CA LEU A 290 12.71 7.20 -2.30
C LEU A 290 11.77 8.02 -3.20
N ILE A 291 11.66 9.32 -2.94
CA ILE A 291 10.72 10.21 -3.62
C ILE A 291 11.40 11.18 -4.60
N ASP A 292 12.73 11.23 -4.64
CA ASP A 292 13.48 12.12 -5.53
C ASP A 292 13.12 11.88 -7.01
N PRO A 293 12.49 12.86 -7.69
CA PRO A 293 12.10 12.74 -9.10
C PRO A 293 13.28 12.78 -10.07
N ASN A 294 14.47 13.14 -9.59
CA ASN A 294 15.71 13.28 -10.35
C ASN A 294 16.78 12.26 -9.99
N ALA A 295 16.44 11.25 -9.16
CA ALA A 295 17.38 10.22 -8.76
C ALA A 295 18.04 9.55 -10.00
N PRO A 296 19.38 9.44 -10.07
CA PRO A 296 20.08 8.89 -11.23
C PRO A 296 19.63 7.47 -11.63
N GLU A 297 19.26 6.67 -10.62
CA GLU A 297 18.72 5.32 -10.74
C GLU A 297 17.24 5.23 -11.15
N LEU A 298 16.54 6.36 -11.31
CA LEU A 298 15.12 6.40 -11.67
C LEU A 298 14.90 6.13 -13.17
N LEU A 299 14.75 4.86 -13.52
CA LEU A 299 14.65 4.41 -14.92
C LEU A 299 13.28 4.74 -15.54
N LYS A 300 13.30 5.22 -16.78
CA LYS A 300 12.09 5.48 -17.59
C LYS A 300 11.24 4.22 -17.74
N GLY A 301 9.92 4.38 -17.61
CA GLY A 301 8.95 3.28 -17.66
C GLY A 301 8.75 2.57 -16.32
N THR A 302 9.46 2.97 -15.27
CA THR A 302 9.13 2.53 -13.91
C THR A 302 7.95 3.32 -13.34
N ASP A 303 7.29 2.73 -12.36
CA ASP A 303 6.19 3.32 -11.59
C ASP A 303 6.58 4.66 -10.95
N ALA A 304 7.69 4.71 -10.22
CA ALA A 304 8.18 5.94 -9.59
C ALA A 304 8.51 7.02 -10.65
N TRP A 305 9.12 6.64 -11.79
CA TRP A 305 9.44 7.58 -12.86
C TRP A 305 8.18 8.19 -13.50
N ALA A 306 7.17 7.35 -13.74
CA ALA A 306 5.92 7.73 -14.38
C ALA A 306 5.04 8.55 -13.44
N LEU A 307 4.92 8.14 -12.17
CA LEU A 307 4.12 8.85 -11.17
C LEU A 307 4.66 10.28 -10.97
N ASN A 308 5.99 10.45 -10.85
CA ASN A 308 6.64 11.76 -10.76
C ASN A 308 6.47 12.64 -12.01
N ARG A 309 5.93 12.10 -13.10
CA ARG A 309 5.61 12.82 -14.35
C ARG A 309 4.10 12.96 -14.58
N GLY A 310 3.29 12.73 -13.55
CA GLY A 310 1.85 12.91 -13.57
C GLY A 310 1.06 11.80 -14.26
N PHE A 311 1.68 10.65 -14.52
CA PHE A 311 0.95 9.47 -15.02
C PHE A 311 0.34 8.70 -13.85
N ALA A 312 -0.93 8.32 -13.97
CA ALA A 312 -1.41 7.15 -13.26
C ALA A 312 -0.63 5.92 -13.72
N THR A 313 -0.25 5.06 -12.80
CA THR A 313 0.60 3.90 -13.08
C THR A 313 -0.14 2.62 -12.82
N VAL A 314 0.14 1.61 -13.64
CA VAL A 314 -0.35 0.24 -13.46
C VAL A 314 0.83 -0.70 -13.61
N SER A 315 1.23 -1.32 -12.50
CA SER A 315 2.31 -2.30 -12.44
C SER A 315 1.73 -3.70 -12.21
N PRO A 316 1.82 -4.62 -13.19
CA PRO A 316 1.54 -6.03 -12.97
C PRO A 316 2.59 -6.63 -12.04
N LEU A 317 2.17 -7.36 -11.01
CA LEU A 317 3.05 -7.98 -10.00
C LEU A 317 2.76 -9.47 -9.85
N TYR A 318 3.75 -10.19 -9.37
CA TYR A 318 3.58 -11.53 -8.81
C TYR A 318 3.53 -11.44 -7.29
N ALA A 319 2.73 -12.28 -6.65
CA ALA A 319 2.67 -12.41 -5.20
C ALA A 319 3.85 -13.26 -4.67
N ALA A 320 5.05 -12.93 -5.12
CA ALA A 320 6.28 -13.67 -4.85
C ALA A 320 7.47 -12.73 -4.78
N PHE A 321 8.54 -13.18 -4.12
CA PHE A 321 9.81 -12.46 -4.19
C PHE A 321 10.43 -12.61 -5.57
N LYS A 322 10.95 -11.50 -6.09
CA LYS A 322 11.71 -11.49 -7.34
C LYS A 322 13.09 -12.15 -7.11
N PRO A 323 13.44 -13.20 -7.85
CA PRO A 323 14.76 -13.81 -7.73
C PRO A 323 15.86 -12.85 -8.19
N ALA A 324 16.99 -12.84 -7.49
CA ALA A 324 18.20 -12.11 -7.88
C ALA A 324 19.15 -13.02 -8.67
N PRO A 325 19.96 -12.47 -9.60
CA PRO A 325 21.00 -13.25 -10.25
C PRO A 325 22.04 -13.74 -9.22
N ARG A 326 22.64 -14.91 -9.49
CA ARG A 326 23.76 -15.38 -8.68
C ARG A 326 24.91 -14.35 -8.73
N PRO A 327 25.59 -14.09 -7.60
CA PRO A 327 26.79 -13.26 -7.62
C PRO A 327 27.77 -13.80 -8.66
N LYS A 328 28.29 -12.90 -9.49
CA LYS A 328 29.42 -13.25 -10.36
C LYS A 328 30.62 -13.51 -9.47
N VAL A 329 31.32 -14.60 -9.72
CA VAL A 329 32.53 -14.93 -8.99
C VAL A 329 33.57 -13.87 -9.31
N ASP A 330 34.28 -13.40 -8.27
CA ASP A 330 35.42 -12.52 -8.46
C ASP A 330 36.46 -13.24 -9.34
N PRO A 331 36.78 -12.74 -10.55
CA PRO A 331 37.75 -13.37 -11.43
C PRO A 331 39.16 -13.45 -10.81
N THR A 332 39.44 -12.69 -9.74
CA THR A 332 40.69 -12.76 -8.99
C THR A 332 40.74 -13.90 -7.98
N ASN A 333 39.63 -14.61 -7.73
CA ASN A 333 39.57 -15.79 -6.87
C ASN A 333 39.09 -17.03 -7.66
N PRO A 334 39.99 -17.68 -8.42
CA PRO A 334 39.65 -18.79 -9.32
C PRO A 334 39.14 -20.05 -8.60
N SER A 335 39.23 -20.13 -7.27
CA SER A 335 38.72 -21.27 -6.48
C SER A 335 37.18 -21.33 -6.38
N ILE A 336 36.49 -20.28 -6.83
CA ILE A 336 35.04 -20.13 -6.70
C ILE A 336 34.35 -20.14 -8.08
N ALA A 337 35.10 -20.07 -9.18
CA ALA A 337 34.56 -19.88 -10.53
C ALA A 337 33.74 -21.11 -10.96
N ASP A 338 32.49 -20.86 -11.38
CA ASP A 338 31.52 -21.85 -11.84
C ASP A 338 31.22 -23.00 -10.87
N ARG A 339 30.77 -22.65 -9.66
CA ARG A 339 30.04 -23.65 -8.86
C ARG A 339 28.74 -24.02 -9.59
N ASP A 340 28.66 -25.29 -9.99
CA ASP A 340 27.44 -26.02 -10.34
C ASP A 340 26.27 -25.57 -9.44
N PRO A 341 25.02 -25.42 -9.95
CA PRO A 341 23.83 -25.22 -9.09
C PRO A 341 23.83 -26.09 -7.83
N ALA A 342 24.41 -27.29 -7.89
CA ALA A 342 24.78 -28.09 -6.73
C ALA A 342 26.26 -27.88 -6.36
N TRP A 343 26.53 -27.09 -5.34
CA TRP A 343 27.85 -27.03 -4.69
C TRP A 343 27.99 -28.10 -3.59
N LYS A 344 29.13 -28.80 -3.56
CA LYS A 344 29.49 -29.68 -2.42
C LYS A 344 30.01 -28.82 -1.26
N ILE A 345 29.62 -29.16 -0.03
CA ILE A 345 30.06 -28.51 1.21
C ILE A 345 31.38 -29.11 1.67
#